data_AF-A0A1I9G997-F1
#
_entry.id   AF-A0A1I9G997-F1
#
_cell.length_a   1.000
_cell.length_b   1.000
_cell.length_c   1.000
_cell.angle_alpha   90.00
_cell.angle_beta   90.00
_cell.angle_gamma   90.00
#
_symmetry.space_group_name_H-M   'P 1'
#
loop_
_entity.id
_entity.type
_entity.pdbx_description
1 polymer ?
#
loop_
_entity_poly.entity_id
_entity_poly.type
_entity_poly.pdbx_seq_one_letter_code
_entity_poly.pdbx_strand_id
1 'polypeptide(L)'
;NLQSGGRFFGANLSSLVDDQESVPIVIDKLFMAIELKALFVEGIYRKSAAIGQVRNARREIENAEFEILSFDDVPTHVITTLVKSFFRELPEPLITYDLYENFLNASEVQDSTERVRCLTVIVELLPKCNRSVLERLLYHLARVC
;
A
#
# COMPACT_ATOMS: atom_id res chain seq x y z
N ASN A 1 -3.50 27.26 0.96
CA ASN A 1 -3.25 26.57 -0.32
C ASN A 1 -2.90 25.12 -0.06
N LEU A 2 -3.89 24.26 0.17
CA LEU A 2 -3.74 22.83 0.48
C LEU A 2 -4.13 21.99 -0.75
N GLN A 3 -3.29 21.98 -1.79
CA GLN A 3 -3.32 20.93 -2.83
C GLN A 3 -1.90 20.80 -3.39
N SER A 4 -1.12 19.92 -2.77
CA SER A 4 0.17 19.48 -3.31
C SER A 4 0.36 17.98 -3.10
N GLY A 5 -0.74 17.22 -3.25
CA GLY A 5 -0.69 15.79 -3.52
C GLY A 5 -0.77 15.59 -5.03
N GLY A 6 -0.02 14.63 -5.57
CA GLY A 6 -0.21 14.20 -6.96
C GLY A 6 -1.60 13.56 -7.15
N ARG A 7 -1.91 13.16 -8.38
CA ARG A 7 -3.16 12.46 -8.70
C ARG A 7 -3.28 11.16 -7.89
N PHE A 8 -2.16 10.47 -7.66
CA PHE A 8 -2.13 9.20 -6.94
C PHE A 8 -1.41 9.29 -5.61
N PHE A 9 -0.20 9.84 -5.61
CA PHE A 9 0.63 9.86 -4.40
C PHE A 9 0.32 11.11 -3.57
N GLY A 10 -0.05 10.89 -2.31
CA GLY A 10 -0.52 11.97 -1.43
C GLY A 10 -1.98 12.34 -1.58
N ALA A 11 -2.73 11.63 -2.44
CA ALA A 11 -4.17 11.73 -2.49
C ALA A 11 -4.84 11.04 -1.28
N ASN A 12 -6.05 11.47 -0.93
CA ASN A 12 -6.85 10.76 0.07
C ASN A 12 -7.22 9.38 -0.47
N LEU A 13 -7.08 8.35 0.36
CA LEU A 13 -7.34 6.97 -0.07
C LEU A 13 -8.77 6.80 -0.61
N SER A 14 -9.74 7.43 0.05
CA SER A 14 -11.15 7.43 -0.36
C SER A 14 -11.41 8.11 -1.71
N SER A 15 -10.53 8.99 -2.18
CA SER A 15 -10.64 9.61 -3.52
C SER A 15 -10.08 8.77 -4.66
N LEU A 16 -9.39 7.67 -4.34
CA LEU A 16 -8.74 6.77 -5.29
C LEU A 16 -9.54 5.50 -5.57
N VAL A 17 -10.73 5.41 -4.99
CA VAL A 17 -11.63 4.25 -5.03
C VAL A 17 -13.03 4.73 -5.41
N ASP A 18 -13.84 3.84 -5.95
CA ASP A 18 -15.26 4.09 -6.21
C ASP A 18 -16.14 3.03 -5.52
N ASP A 19 -17.44 3.01 -5.83
CA ASP A 19 -18.38 2.08 -5.20
C ASP A 19 -18.13 0.61 -5.58
N GLN A 20 -17.45 0.36 -6.71
CA GLN A 20 -17.15 -0.99 -7.22
C GLN A 20 -15.76 -1.46 -6.79
N GLU A 21 -14.78 -0.56 -6.78
CA GLU A 21 -13.38 -0.86 -6.51
C GLU A 21 -12.96 -0.37 -5.12
N SER A 22 -12.68 -1.31 -4.21
CA SER A 22 -12.29 -0.98 -2.82
C SER A 22 -10.78 -0.84 -2.62
N VAL A 23 -9.97 -1.15 -3.64
CA VAL A 23 -8.52 -1.01 -3.66
C VAL A 23 -8.12 -0.14 -4.85
N PRO A 24 -7.31 0.91 -4.68
CA PRO A 24 -6.87 1.73 -5.81
C PRO A 24 -6.12 0.92 -6.86
N ILE A 25 -6.49 1.06 -8.14
CA ILE A 25 -5.87 0.33 -9.26
C ILE A 25 -4.34 0.52 -9.29
N VAL A 26 -3.86 1.72 -8.97
CA VAL A 26 -2.42 2.02 -8.95
C VAL A 26 -1.67 1.14 -7.95
N ILE A 27 -2.19 0.96 -6.73
CA ILE A 27 -1.50 0.15 -5.72
C ILE A 27 -1.63 -1.34 -6.02
N ASP A 28 -2.77 -1.77 -6.55
CA ASP A 28 -2.99 -3.16 -6.93
C ASP A 28 -2.07 -3.58 -8.08
N LYS A 29 -1.95 -2.78 -9.14
CA LYS A 29 -1.01 -3.04 -10.24
C LYS A 29 0.45 -3.07 -9.77
N LEU A 30 0.84 -2.21 -8.82
CA LEU A 30 2.19 -2.26 -8.23
C LEU A 30 2.41 -3.57 -7.46
N PHE A 31 1.43 -4.04 -6.68
CA PHE A 31 1.52 -5.33 -6.00
C PHE A 31 1.59 -6.51 -6.97
N MET A 32 0.74 -6.54 -7.99
CA MET A 32 0.74 -7.57 -9.03
C MET A 32 2.08 -7.64 -9.74
N ALA A 33 2.67 -6.49 -10.12
CA ALA A 33 3.96 -6.45 -10.78
C ALA A 33 5.09 -7.01 -9.91
N ILE A 34 5.02 -6.80 -8.59
CA ILE A 34 5.95 -7.42 -7.64
C ILE A 34 5.67 -8.92 -7.56
N GLU A 35 4.43 -9.35 -7.33
CA GLU A 35 4.05 -10.76 -7.18
C GLU A 35 4.44 -11.63 -8.39
N LEU A 36 4.44 -11.07 -9.60
CA LEU A 36 4.85 -11.75 -10.83
C LEU A 36 6.37 -11.86 -11.00
N LYS A 37 7.16 -10.93 -10.44
CA LYS A 37 8.61 -10.82 -10.69
C LYS A 37 9.49 -11.15 -9.47
N ALA A 38 8.92 -11.11 -8.27
CA ALA A 38 9.67 -11.04 -7.02
C ALA A 38 10.15 -12.38 -6.47
N LEU A 39 9.66 -13.51 -7.00
CA LEU A 39 9.88 -14.84 -6.44
C LEU A 39 11.37 -15.18 -6.19
N PHE A 40 12.30 -14.51 -6.89
CA PHE A 40 13.74 -14.74 -6.77
C PHE A 40 14.56 -13.48 -6.44
N VAL A 41 13.91 -12.38 -6.02
CA VAL A 41 14.58 -11.11 -5.74
C VAL A 41 15.02 -11.04 -4.27
N GLU A 42 16.33 -11.18 -4.04
CA GLU A 42 16.91 -11.17 -2.70
C GLU A 42 16.81 -9.79 -2.00
N GLY A 43 16.19 -9.78 -0.83
CA GLY A 43 16.01 -8.57 -0.02
C GLY A 43 14.96 -7.62 -0.59
N ILE A 44 13.89 -8.17 -1.17
CA ILE A 44 12.74 -7.36 -1.58
C ILE A 44 12.18 -6.56 -0.40
N TYR A 45 11.70 -5.34 -0.67
CA TYR A 45 11.34 -4.31 0.31
C TYR A 45 12.48 -3.75 1.19
N ARG A 46 13.56 -4.51 1.43
CA ARG A 46 14.73 -4.10 2.22
C ARG A 46 15.69 -3.17 1.44
N LYS A 47 16.00 -3.50 0.18
CA LYS A 47 16.87 -2.68 -0.69
C LYS A 47 16.08 -1.50 -1.29
N SER A 48 16.70 -0.33 -1.38
CA SER A 48 16.12 0.88 -2.00
C SER A 48 16.68 1.09 -3.40
N ALA A 49 15.83 1.57 -4.32
CA ALA A 49 16.26 1.91 -5.67
C ALA A 49 16.91 3.29 -5.78
N ALA A 50 17.59 3.55 -6.90
CA ALA A 50 18.15 4.85 -7.20
C ALA A 50 17.04 5.91 -7.34
N ILE A 51 17.23 7.06 -6.67
CA ILE A 51 16.23 8.14 -6.57
C ILE A 51 15.76 8.61 -7.97
N GLY A 52 16.68 8.70 -8.94
CA GLY A 52 16.35 9.12 -10.30
C GLY A 52 15.35 8.19 -11.00
N GLN A 53 15.49 6.88 -10.85
CA GLN A 53 14.57 5.90 -11.45
C GLN A 53 13.19 5.96 -10.79
N VAL A 54 13.14 6.08 -9.46
CA VAL A 54 11.89 6.24 -8.71
C VAL A 54 11.15 7.51 -9.13
N ARG A 55 11.86 8.63 -9.27
CA ARG A 55 11.28 9.90 -9.69
C ARG A 55 10.70 9.83 -11.10
N ASN A 56 11.39 9.17 -12.03
CA ASN A 56 10.92 9.01 -13.41
C ASN A 56 9.67 8.13 -13.46
N ALA A 57 9.72 6.94 -12.85
CA ALA A 57 8.57 6.03 -12.81
C ALA A 57 7.35 6.66 -12.12
N ARG A 58 7.55 7.39 -11.02
CA ARG A 58 6.46 8.16 -10.39
C ARG A 58 5.85 9.18 -11.37
N ARG A 59 6.67 9.93 -12.09
CA ARG A 59 6.19 10.94 -13.05
C ARG A 59 5.34 10.29 -14.15
N GLU A 60 5.75 9.13 -14.64
CA GLU A 60 4.96 8.38 -15.64
C GLU A 60 3.61 7.95 -15.06
N ILE A 61 3.60 7.41 -13.83
CA ILE A 61 2.36 7.02 -13.14
C ILE A 61 1.41 8.21 -13.01
N GLU A 62 1.89 9.35 -12.49
CA GLU A 62 1.07 10.54 -12.22
C GLU A 62 0.44 11.15 -13.48
N ASN A 63 1.04 10.94 -14.65
CA ASN A 63 0.56 11.49 -15.93
C ASN A 63 -0.18 10.46 -16.81
N ALA A 64 -0.18 9.18 -16.45
CA ALA A 64 -0.80 8.12 -17.24
C ALA A 64 -2.31 8.00 -16.99
N GLU A 65 -3.04 7.48 -17.98
CA GLU A 65 -4.40 6.95 -17.78
C GLU A 65 -4.33 5.61 -17.04
N PHE A 66 -5.39 5.24 -16.30
CA PHE A 66 -5.36 4.05 -15.43
C PHE A 66 -5.18 2.75 -16.24
N GLU A 67 -5.80 2.71 -17.41
CA GLU A 67 -5.86 1.58 -18.32
C GLU A 67 -4.49 1.25 -18.90
N ILE A 68 -3.66 2.28 -19.14
CA ILE A 68 -2.35 2.15 -19.79
C ILE A 68 -1.19 1.90 -18.81
N LEU A 69 -1.43 1.96 -17.50
CA LEU A 69 -0.39 1.68 -16.50
C LEU A 69 0.13 0.24 -16.66
N SER A 70 1.39 0.11 -17.06
CA SER A 70 2.17 -1.15 -17.02
C SER A 70 3.46 -0.93 -16.23
N PHE A 71 3.90 -1.97 -15.55
CA PHE A 71 5.14 -1.97 -14.76
C PHE A 71 6.12 -3.03 -15.23
N ASP A 72 5.91 -3.64 -16.40
CA ASP A 72 6.68 -4.80 -16.89
C ASP A 72 8.17 -4.51 -17.09
N ASP A 73 8.52 -3.30 -17.50
CA ASP A 73 9.92 -2.87 -17.68
C ASP A 73 10.50 -2.14 -16.46
N VAL A 74 9.71 -1.95 -15.40
CA VAL A 74 10.16 -1.24 -14.19
C VAL A 74 10.91 -2.21 -13.26
N PRO A 75 12.15 -1.85 -12.81
CA PRO A 75 12.90 -2.69 -11.88
C PRO A 75 12.17 -2.90 -10.55
N THR A 76 12.18 -4.11 -10.02
CA THR A 76 11.42 -4.49 -8.81
C THR A 76 11.70 -3.60 -7.59
N HIS A 77 12.96 -3.19 -7.37
CA HIS A 77 13.29 -2.28 -6.27
C HIS A 77 12.68 -0.88 -6.44
N VAL A 78 12.49 -0.41 -7.67
CA VAL A 78 11.78 0.85 -7.96
C VAL A 78 10.31 0.69 -7.58
N ILE A 79 9.67 -0.41 -7.99
CA ILE A 79 8.27 -0.71 -7.68
C ILE A 79 8.05 -0.79 -6.16
N THR A 80 8.89 -1.52 -5.42
CA THR A 80 8.77 -1.59 -3.94
C THR A 80 8.98 -0.23 -3.27
N THR A 81 9.80 0.65 -3.86
CA THR A 81 9.99 2.02 -3.34
C THR A 81 8.76 2.88 -3.60
N LEU A 82 8.10 2.70 -4.74
CA LEU A 82 6.82 3.36 -5.05
C LEU A 82 5.71 2.88 -4.10
N VAL A 83 5.58 1.57 -3.85
CA VAL A 83 4.64 1.03 -2.85
C VAL A 83 4.85 1.67 -1.47
N LYS A 84 6.10 1.73 -0.99
CA LYS A 84 6.43 2.39 0.28
C LYS A 84 6.08 3.88 0.28
N SER A 85 6.29 4.56 -0.85
CA SER A 85 6.01 5.99 -0.99
C SER A 85 4.51 6.28 -1.04
N PHE A 86 3.71 5.39 -1.67
CA PHE A 86 2.25 5.49 -1.68
C PHE A 86 1.69 5.55 -0.26
N PHE A 87 2.01 4.55 0.57
CA PHE A 87 1.51 4.50 1.95
C PHE A 87 2.04 5.61 2.84
N ARG A 88 3.33 5.97 2.70
CA ARG A 88 3.96 7.02 3.52
C ARG A 88 3.38 8.40 3.23
N GLU A 89 2.92 8.64 2.01
CA GLU A 89 2.44 9.96 1.59
C GLU A 89 0.93 10.12 1.77
N LEU A 90 0.19 9.06 2.11
CA LEU A 90 -1.24 9.19 2.42
C LEU A 90 -1.43 10.29 3.49
N PRO A 91 -2.42 11.18 3.32
CA PRO A 91 -2.75 12.21 4.32
C PRO A 91 -3.07 11.60 5.69
N GLU A 92 -3.65 10.41 5.69
CA GLU A 92 -3.93 9.59 6.86
C GLU A 92 -3.31 8.19 6.67
N PRO A 93 -2.64 7.61 7.69
CA PRO A 93 -2.08 6.27 7.59
C PRO A 93 -3.17 5.23 7.30
N LEU A 94 -2.76 4.14 6.62
CA LEU A 94 -3.66 3.04 6.29
C LEU A 94 -4.36 2.47 7.53
N ILE A 95 -3.60 2.31 8.62
CA ILE A 95 -4.12 2.08 9.97
C ILE A 95 -4.33 3.47 10.58
N THR A 96 -5.56 3.97 10.49
CA THR A 96 -5.96 5.33 10.86
C THR A 96 -5.42 5.78 12.22
N TYR A 97 -5.26 7.09 12.41
CA TYR A 97 -4.77 7.62 13.69
C TYR A 97 -5.68 7.24 14.86
N ASP A 98 -6.99 7.22 14.62
CA ASP A 98 -8.01 6.90 15.61
C ASP A 98 -7.90 5.46 16.16
N LEU A 99 -7.40 4.53 15.35
CA LEU A 99 -7.26 3.11 15.75
C LEU A 99 -5.83 2.75 16.17
N TYR A 100 -4.87 3.67 16.08
CA TYR A 100 -3.47 3.39 16.39
C TYR A 100 -3.28 2.80 17.79
N GLU A 101 -3.86 3.44 18.81
CA GLU A 101 -3.79 2.97 20.20
C GLU A 101 -4.48 1.61 20.39
N ASN A 102 -5.57 1.35 19.67
CA ASN A 102 -6.23 0.04 19.72
C ASN A 102 -5.30 -1.07 19.19
N PHE A 103 -4.62 -0.83 18.06
CA PHE A 103 -3.64 -1.79 17.52
C PHE A 103 -2.46 -2.00 18.45
N LEU A 104 -1.94 -0.93 19.08
CA LEU A 104 -0.83 -1.03 20.04
C LEU A 104 -1.24 -1.88 21.25
N ASN A 105 -2.38 -1.57 21.87
CA ASN A 105 -2.90 -2.33 23.01
C ASN A 105 -3.15 -3.80 22.66
N ALA A 106 -3.70 -4.08 21.48
CA ALA A 106 -3.90 -5.46 21.02
C ALA A 106 -2.56 -6.20 20.84
N SER A 107 -1.49 -5.51 20.42
CA SER A 107 -0.17 -6.13 20.24
C SER A 107 0.47 -6.59 21.55
N GLU A 108 0.12 -5.96 22.67
CA GLU A 108 0.62 -6.29 24.02
C GLU A 108 -0.13 -7.47 24.66
N VAL A 109 -1.23 -7.94 24.07
CA VAL A 109 -1.96 -9.12 24.55
C VAL A 109 -1.06 -10.36 24.46
N GLN A 110 -0.82 -11.00 25.60
CA GLN A 110 0.09 -12.14 25.72
C GLN A 110 -0.48 -13.41 25.08
N ASP A 111 -1.76 -13.69 25.30
CA ASP A 111 -2.42 -14.85 24.71
C ASP A 111 -2.59 -14.66 23.20
N SER A 112 -2.04 -15.56 22.40
CA SER A 112 -2.03 -15.44 20.95
C SER A 112 -3.43 -15.50 20.35
N THR A 113 -4.31 -16.34 20.90
CA THR A 113 -5.66 -16.51 20.37
C THR A 113 -6.51 -15.28 20.65
N GLU A 114 -6.40 -14.73 21.85
CA GLU A 114 -7.08 -13.50 22.22
C GLU A 114 -6.53 -12.30 21.46
N ARG A 115 -5.20 -12.21 21.28
CA ARG A 115 -4.59 -11.17 20.44
C ARG A 115 -5.15 -11.18 19.02
N VAL A 116 -5.27 -12.36 18.40
CA VAL A 116 -5.88 -12.49 17.06
C VAL A 116 -7.33 -12.03 17.07
N ARG A 117 -8.14 -12.40 18.07
CA ARG A 117 -9.53 -11.95 18.18
C ARG A 117 -9.63 -10.42 18.30
N CYS A 118 -8.82 -9.81 19.16
CA CYS A 118 -8.78 -8.35 19.31
C CYS A 118 -8.41 -7.68 17.98
N LEU A 119 -7.36 -8.15 17.31
CA LEU A 119 -6.93 -7.61 16.02
C LEU A 119 -8.01 -7.74 14.94
N THR A 120 -8.71 -8.89 14.87
CA THR A 120 -9.83 -9.09 13.94
C THR A 120 -10.92 -8.03 14.14
N VAL A 121 -11.35 -7.81 15.39
CA VAL A 121 -12.37 -6.80 15.71
C VAL A 121 -11.89 -5.39 15.34
N ILE A 122 -10.65 -5.03 15.65
CA ILE A 122 -10.12 -3.69 15.34
C ILE A 122 -10.03 -3.48 13.81
N VAL A 123 -9.64 -4.51 13.05
CA VAL A 123 -9.61 -4.45 11.57
C VAL A 123 -11.01 -4.25 10.99
N GLU A 124 -12.06 -4.80 11.62
CA GLU A 124 -13.44 -4.58 11.19
C GLU A 124 -13.92 -3.14 11.42
N LEU A 125 -13.31 -2.40 12.36
CA LEU A 125 -13.61 -0.99 12.64
C LEU A 125 -12.96 -0.02 11.64
N LEU A 126 -12.00 -0.48 10.83
CA LEU A 126 -11.39 0.37 9.81
C LEU A 126 -12.44 0.81 8.77
N PRO A 127 -12.30 2.02 8.20
CA PRO A 127 -13.06 2.41 7.02
C PRO A 127 -12.94 1.35 5.92
N LYS A 128 -14.02 1.13 5.16
CA LYS A 128 -14.10 0.05 4.15
C LYS A 128 -12.90 0.05 3.19
N CYS A 129 -12.49 1.21 2.70
CA CYS A 129 -11.34 1.35 1.80
C CYS A 129 -10.01 1.00 2.49
N ASN A 130 -9.76 1.52 3.69
CA ASN A 130 -8.58 1.19 4.49
C ASN A 130 -8.49 -0.32 4.77
N ARG A 131 -9.60 -0.94 5.17
CA ARG A 131 -9.66 -2.39 5.43
C ARG A 131 -9.31 -3.20 4.18
N SER A 132 -9.91 -2.86 3.05
CA SER A 132 -9.71 -3.59 1.78
C SER A 132 -8.26 -3.46 1.29
N VAL A 133 -7.68 -2.27 1.41
CA VAL A 133 -6.27 -2.04 1.05
C VAL A 133 -5.31 -2.72 2.02
N LEU A 134 -5.63 -2.76 3.32
CA LEU A 134 -4.85 -3.49 4.32
C LEU A 134 -4.89 -5.00 4.05
N GLU A 135 -6.07 -5.56 3.77
CA GLU A 135 -6.22 -6.96 3.39
C GLU A 135 -5.39 -7.30 2.15
N ARG A 136 -5.46 -6.45 1.11
CA ARG A 136 -4.68 -6.61 -0.11
C ARG A 136 -3.17 -6.54 0.13
N LEU A 137 -2.72 -5.63 1.01
CA LEU A 137 -1.32 -5.50 1.42
C LEU A 137 -0.85 -6.74 2.20
N LEU A 138 -1.66 -7.24 3.14
CA LEU A 138 -1.32 -8.44 3.92
C LEU A 138 -1.24 -9.68 3.03
N TYR A 139 -2.18 -9.84 2.10
CA TYR A 139 -2.11 -10.89 1.08
C TYR A 139 -0.85 -10.78 0.23
N HIS A 140 -0.51 -9.57 -0.22
CA HIS A 140 0.73 -9.31 -0.97
C HIS A 140 1.96 -9.75 -0.18
N LEU A 141 2.09 -9.29 1.07
CA LEU A 141 3.22 -9.60 1.93
C LEU A 141 3.33 -11.10 2.23
N ALA A 142 2.21 -11.79 2.44
CA ALA A 142 2.18 -13.24 2.65
C ALA A 142 2.61 -14.06 1.42
N ARG A 143 2.55 -13.48 0.22
CA ARG A 143 3.00 -14.13 -1.02
C ARG A 143 4.49 -13.93 -1.32
N VAL A 144 5.07 -12.84 -0.84
CA VAL A 144 6.46 -12.47 -1.14
C VAL A 144 7.42 -12.74 0.02
N CYS A 145 6.90 -12.96 1.23
CA CYS A 145 7.62 -13.47 2.40
C CYS A 145 7.57 -14.99 2.44
#